data_AF-A0A961E4G4-F1
#
_entry.id   AF-A0A961E4G4-F1
#
_cell.length_a   1.000
_cell.length_b   1.000
_cell.length_c   1.000
_cell.angle_alpha   90.00
_cell.angle_beta   90.00
_cell.angle_gamma   90.00
#
_symmetry.space_group_name_H-M   'P 1'
#
loop_
_entity.id
_entity.type
_entity.pdbx_description
1 polymer ?
#
loop_
_entity_poly.entity_id
_entity_poly.type
_entity_poly.pdbx_seq_one_letter_code
_entity_poly.pdbx_strand_id
1 'polypeptide(L)'
;EHVVHSVYPLMRRIVAAHRDRGHTLVLSSSALTIHAEPVARALQIDDVVCNTFELDSDGTLTGRVNRPVIWGREKAAAVQRFSDSHDVDLRQSFFYADGDEDAALMCLVGHPRPVNPRAGLAALAASREWPILRMSLPGNRRGADALAHLPALGRAAAERTWQRLTSRGAERP
;
A
#
# COMPACT_ATOMS: atom_id res chain seq x y z
N GLU A 1 -20.05 4.25 -3.43
CA GLU A 1 -20.58 2.99 -2.86
C GLU A 1 -19.96 1.74 -3.48
N HIS A 2 -19.96 1.56 -4.81
CA HIS A 2 -19.47 0.32 -5.46
C HIS A 2 -17.96 0.00 -5.30
N VAL A 3 -17.08 1.01 -5.17
CA VAL A 3 -15.61 0.81 -5.17
C VAL A 3 -15.12 -0.04 -4.00
N VAL A 4 -15.73 0.12 -2.80
CA VAL A 4 -15.33 -0.63 -1.61
C VAL A 4 -15.38 -2.12 -1.86
N HIS A 5 -16.44 -2.62 -2.51
CA HIS A 5 -16.65 -4.05 -2.74
C HIS A 5 -15.57 -4.70 -3.61
N SER A 6 -14.89 -3.92 -4.45
CA SER A 6 -13.77 -4.37 -5.28
C SER A 6 -12.42 -4.42 -4.56
N VAL A 7 -12.32 -3.82 -3.36
CA VAL A 7 -11.10 -3.88 -2.53
C VAL A 7 -11.09 -5.18 -1.73
N TYR A 8 -9.96 -5.89 -1.68
CA TYR A 8 -9.82 -7.10 -0.86
C TYR A 8 -10.26 -6.85 0.61
N PRO A 9 -11.13 -7.69 1.20
CA PRO A 9 -11.60 -7.48 2.58
C PRO A 9 -10.47 -7.41 3.63
N LEU A 10 -9.36 -8.10 3.41
CA LEU A 10 -8.19 -8.00 4.27
C LEU A 10 -7.52 -6.62 4.17
N MET A 11 -7.41 -6.03 2.98
CA MET A 11 -6.83 -4.68 2.82
C MET A 11 -7.66 -3.62 3.52
N ARG A 12 -8.99 -3.72 3.49
CA ARG A 12 -9.87 -2.80 4.23
C ARG A 12 -9.60 -2.85 5.74
N ARG A 13 -9.40 -4.07 6.28
CA ARG A 13 -9.05 -4.27 7.69
C ARG A 13 -7.65 -3.75 8.03
N ILE A 14 -6.69 -3.90 7.13
CA ILE A 14 -5.33 -3.36 7.29
C ILE A 14 -5.36 -1.83 7.35
N VAL A 15 -6.09 -1.18 6.44
CA VAL A 15 -6.25 0.28 6.44
C VAL A 15 -6.91 0.77 7.74
N ALA A 16 -8.00 0.13 8.16
CA ALA A 16 -8.65 0.45 9.44
C ALA A 16 -7.70 0.26 10.63
N ALA A 17 -6.91 -0.82 10.65
CA ALA A 17 -5.96 -1.09 11.72
C ALA A 17 -4.82 -0.07 11.80
N HIS A 18 -4.39 0.50 10.68
CA HIS A 18 -3.43 1.62 10.67
C HIS A 18 -4.08 2.91 11.16
N ARG A 19 -5.33 3.17 10.77
CA ARG A 19 -6.12 4.30 11.28
C ARG A 19 -6.26 4.27 12.80
N ASP A 20 -6.66 3.12 13.34
CA ASP A 20 -6.87 2.93 14.79
C ASP A 20 -5.58 3.13 15.61
N ARG A 21 -4.42 3.01 14.96
CA ARG A 21 -3.09 3.27 15.55
C ARG A 21 -2.63 4.72 15.40
N GLY A 22 -3.42 5.58 14.77
CA GLY A 22 -3.06 6.97 14.50
C GLY A 22 -1.98 7.14 13.45
N HIS A 23 -1.79 6.17 12.55
CA HIS A 23 -0.85 6.31 11.44
C HIS A 23 -1.41 7.29 10.39
N THR A 24 -0.54 8.09 9.78
CA THR A 24 -0.83 8.82 8.54
C THR A 24 -1.11 7.82 7.42
N LEU A 25 -2.25 7.97 6.73
CA LEU A 25 -2.68 7.08 5.65
C LEU A 25 -2.54 7.76 4.30
N VAL A 26 -1.79 7.13 3.40
CA VAL A 26 -1.54 7.68 2.05
C VAL A 26 -1.85 6.63 0.99
N LEU A 27 -2.64 6.99 -0.01
CA LEU A 27 -2.81 6.19 -1.23
C LEU A 27 -1.81 6.68 -2.29
N SER A 28 -0.75 5.90 -2.52
CA SER A 28 0.21 6.19 -3.59
C SER A 28 -0.05 5.33 -4.83
N SER A 29 -0.32 5.96 -5.98
CA SER A 29 -0.71 5.25 -7.20
C SER A 29 -0.14 5.89 -8.46
N SER A 30 0.22 5.06 -9.44
CA SER A 30 0.58 5.52 -10.79
C SER A 30 -0.65 5.84 -11.66
N ALA A 31 -1.86 5.60 -11.14
CA ALA A 31 -3.10 6.03 -11.79
C ALA A 31 -3.31 7.54 -11.65
N LEU A 32 -4.36 8.05 -12.30
CA LEU A 32 -4.81 9.43 -12.18
C LEU A 32 -5.75 9.62 -10.98
N THR A 33 -5.89 10.87 -10.52
CA THR A 33 -6.82 11.27 -9.44
C THR A 33 -8.24 10.75 -9.65
N ILE A 34 -8.75 10.80 -10.88
CA ILE A 34 -10.08 10.27 -11.24
C ILE A 34 -10.29 8.80 -10.88
N HIS A 35 -9.21 8.01 -10.78
CA HIS A 35 -9.23 6.61 -10.36
C HIS A 35 -8.85 6.44 -8.89
N ALA A 36 -7.83 7.17 -8.43
CA ALA A 36 -7.27 7.02 -7.09
C ALA A 36 -8.18 7.59 -6.00
N GLU A 37 -8.71 8.80 -6.19
CA GLU A 37 -9.47 9.48 -5.14
C GLU A 37 -10.79 8.78 -4.78
N PRO A 38 -11.58 8.20 -5.70
CA PRO A 38 -12.76 7.43 -5.31
C PRO A 38 -12.41 6.25 -4.39
N VAL A 39 -11.24 5.62 -4.59
CA VAL A 39 -10.74 4.55 -3.71
C VAL A 39 -10.30 5.11 -2.36
N ALA A 40 -9.55 6.22 -2.35
CA ALA A 40 -9.10 6.87 -1.12
C ALA A 40 -10.30 7.31 -0.25
N ARG A 41 -11.29 7.99 -0.84
CA ARG A 41 -12.53 8.38 -0.14
C ARG A 41 -13.30 7.18 0.39
N ALA A 42 -13.43 6.12 -0.42
CA ALA A 42 -14.10 4.89 -0.04
C ALA A 42 -13.42 4.18 1.13
N LEU A 43 -12.10 4.30 1.24
CA LEU A 43 -11.30 3.71 2.32
C LEU A 43 -11.03 4.68 3.46
N GLN A 44 -11.47 5.94 3.39
CA GLN A 44 -11.13 7.02 4.34
C GLN A 44 -9.61 7.15 4.52
N ILE A 45 -8.93 7.32 3.40
CA ILE A 45 -7.51 7.66 3.32
C ILE A 45 -7.46 9.14 2.93
N ASP A 46 -6.83 9.95 3.77
CA ASP A 46 -6.88 11.41 3.67
C ASP A 46 -5.94 11.95 2.58
N ASP A 47 -4.80 11.29 2.37
CA ASP A 47 -3.78 11.74 1.45
C ASP A 47 -3.68 10.85 0.19
N VAL A 48 -3.49 11.49 -0.97
CA VAL A 48 -3.32 10.81 -2.26
C VAL A 48 -2.08 11.35 -2.97
N VAL A 49 -1.15 10.45 -3.30
CA VAL A 49 0.02 10.74 -4.13
C VAL A 49 -0.13 10.02 -5.46
N CYS A 50 -0.67 10.69 -6.47
CA CYS A 50 -0.90 10.10 -7.79
C CYS A 50 -0.78 11.10 -8.93
N ASN A 51 -0.84 10.60 -10.17
CA ASN A 51 -0.81 11.45 -11.35
C ASN A 51 -2.03 12.38 -11.38
N THR A 52 -1.83 13.60 -11.89
CA THR A 52 -2.86 14.61 -12.06
C THR A 52 -2.89 15.07 -13.51
N PHE A 53 -4.07 15.44 -14.00
CA PHE A 53 -4.16 16.14 -15.28
C PHE A 53 -3.71 17.59 -15.14
N GLU A 54 -3.08 18.10 -16.18
CA GLU A 54 -2.85 19.53 -16.34
C GLU A 54 -4.19 20.21 -16.65
N LEU A 55 -4.44 21.32 -15.95
CA LEU A 55 -5.57 22.21 -16.19
C LEU A 55 -5.05 23.52 -16.77
N ASP A 56 -5.79 24.09 -17.72
CA ASP A 56 -5.53 25.46 -18.16
C ASP A 56 -5.98 26.50 -17.12
N SER A 57 -5.83 27.78 -17.45
CA SER A 57 -6.21 28.90 -16.58
C SER A 57 -7.70 28.91 -16.22
N ASP A 58 -8.54 28.25 -17.01
CA ASP A 58 -9.98 28.20 -16.82
C ASP A 58 -10.42 26.91 -16.08
N GLY A 59 -9.45 26.09 -15.65
CA GLY A 59 -9.70 24.83 -14.96
C GLY A 59 -10.12 23.69 -15.90
N THR A 60 -9.90 23.82 -17.20
CA THR A 60 -10.27 22.80 -18.21
C THR A 60 -9.11 21.85 -18.48
N LEU A 61 -9.43 20.56 -18.70
CA LEU A 61 -8.44 19.53 -19.05
C LEU A 61 -7.75 19.87 -20.37
N THR A 62 -6.42 20.02 -20.32
CA THR A 62 -5.61 20.24 -21.54
C THR A 62 -5.34 18.94 -22.32
N GLY A 63 -5.66 17.78 -21.72
CA GLY A 63 -5.31 16.46 -22.21
C GLY A 63 -3.91 15.98 -21.83
N ARG A 64 -3.11 16.81 -21.14
CA ARG A 64 -1.77 16.44 -20.65
C ARG A 64 -1.82 15.98 -19.20
N VAL A 65 -0.84 15.16 -18.82
CA VAL A 65 -0.57 14.73 -17.44
C VAL A 65 0.58 15.56 -16.89
N ASN A 66 0.44 16.08 -15.67
CA ASN A 66 1.50 16.83 -15.00
C ASN A 66 2.75 15.98 -14.84
N ARG A 67 3.91 16.58 -15.10
CA ARG A 67 5.23 15.95 -14.97
C ARG A 67 5.88 16.33 -13.63
N PRO A 68 6.71 15.47 -13.03
CA PRO A 68 7.03 14.11 -13.47
C PRO A 68 5.87 13.13 -13.27
N VAL A 69 5.79 12.11 -14.13
CA VAL A 69 4.79 11.04 -13.97
C VAL A 69 5.16 10.21 -12.76
N ILE A 70 4.23 10.03 -11.83
CA ILE A 70 4.35 9.17 -10.65
C ILE A 70 4.34 7.72 -11.12
N TRP A 71 5.53 7.16 -11.30
CA TRP A 71 5.78 5.76 -11.63
C TRP A 71 7.24 5.41 -11.29
N GLY A 72 7.51 4.18 -10.86
CA GLY A 72 8.89 3.75 -10.62
C GLY A 72 9.60 4.59 -9.54
N ARG A 73 10.81 5.05 -9.89
CA ARG A 73 11.62 5.92 -9.01
C ARG A 73 10.96 7.26 -8.72
N GLU A 74 10.18 7.81 -9.66
CA GLU A 74 9.48 9.08 -9.44
C GLU A 74 8.35 8.94 -8.42
N LYS A 75 7.70 7.77 -8.35
CA LYS A 75 6.74 7.46 -7.28
C LYS A 75 7.43 7.42 -5.92
N ALA A 76 8.59 6.77 -5.83
CA ALA A 76 9.38 6.75 -4.60
C ALA A 76 9.79 8.16 -4.16
N ALA A 77 10.26 9.00 -5.10
CA ALA A 77 10.63 10.39 -4.82
C ALA A 77 9.42 11.25 -4.41
N ALA A 78 8.26 11.05 -5.03
CA ALA A 78 7.03 11.77 -4.67
C ALA A 78 6.56 11.42 -3.25
N VAL A 79 6.63 10.14 -2.87
CA VAL A 79 6.29 9.71 -1.49
C VAL A 79 7.33 10.20 -0.49
N GLN A 80 8.62 10.23 -0.83
CA GLN A 80 9.63 10.85 0.03
C GLN A 80 9.32 12.33 0.28
N ARG A 81 9.05 13.11 -0.77
CA ARG A 81 8.67 14.54 -0.63
C ARG A 81 7.42 14.73 0.24
N PHE A 82 6.40 13.89 0.03
CA PHE A 82 5.21 13.89 0.88
C PHE A 82 5.58 13.61 2.34
N SER A 83 6.44 12.63 2.58
CA SER A 83 6.82 12.20 3.93
C SER A 83 7.61 13.30 4.64
N ASP A 84 8.53 13.95 3.94
CA ASP A 84 9.31 15.08 4.45
C ASP A 84 8.40 16.27 4.82
N SER A 85 7.34 16.54 4.04
CA SER A 85 6.41 17.65 4.33
C SER A 85 5.41 17.36 5.45
N HIS A 86 5.25 16.10 5.83
CA HIS A 86 4.29 15.66 6.86
C HIS A 86 4.99 15.07 8.11
N ASP A 87 6.31 15.21 8.22
CA ASP A 87 7.13 14.66 9.32
C ASP A 87 6.94 13.14 9.52
N VAL A 88 6.89 12.39 8.40
CA VAL A 88 6.73 10.94 8.39
C VAL A 88 8.09 10.26 8.16
N ASP A 89 8.54 9.42 9.11
CA ASP A 89 9.72 8.57 8.90
C ASP A 89 9.35 7.32 8.08
N LEU A 90 9.83 7.26 6.83
CA LEU A 90 9.63 6.10 5.96
C LEU A 90 10.22 4.81 6.54
N ARG A 91 11.29 4.89 7.35
CA ARG A 91 11.90 3.71 8.00
C ARG A 91 11.02 3.13 9.11
N GLN A 92 9.99 3.85 9.56
CA GLN A 92 8.95 3.35 10.46
C GLN A 92 7.63 3.08 9.74
N SER A 93 7.60 3.30 8.41
CA SER A 93 6.39 3.21 7.60
C SER A 93 6.19 1.84 6.97
N PHE A 94 4.94 1.56 6.63
CA PHE A 94 4.49 0.37 5.92
C PHE A 94 4.14 0.73 4.48
N PHE A 95 4.50 -0.13 3.53
CA PHE A 95 4.08 0.05 2.14
C PHE A 95 3.58 -1.25 1.54
N TYR A 96 2.38 -1.20 0.96
CA TYR A 96 1.66 -2.34 0.39
C TYR A 96 1.55 -2.16 -1.12
N ALA A 97 2.11 -3.09 -1.88
CA ALA A 97 2.16 -3.00 -3.34
C ALA A 97 2.27 -4.37 -4.01
N ASP A 98 1.82 -4.49 -5.26
CA ASP A 98 1.87 -5.72 -6.07
C ASP A 98 2.81 -5.60 -7.29
N GLY A 99 3.17 -4.37 -7.68
CA GLY A 99 3.87 -4.07 -8.92
C GLY A 99 5.37 -3.89 -8.83
N ASP A 100 6.06 -4.17 -9.92
CA ASP A 100 7.52 -4.00 -10.03
C ASP A 100 7.92 -2.51 -10.01
N GLU A 101 7.04 -1.64 -10.48
CA GLU A 101 7.20 -0.19 -10.43
C GLU A 101 7.31 0.35 -8.99
N ASP A 102 6.85 -0.42 -8.01
CA ASP A 102 6.88 -0.05 -6.60
C ASP A 102 8.16 -0.49 -5.90
N ALA A 103 9.04 -1.25 -6.57
CA ALA A 103 10.28 -1.78 -5.99
C ALA A 103 11.16 -0.70 -5.34
N ALA A 104 11.28 0.47 -5.96
CA ALA A 104 12.09 1.56 -5.43
C ALA A 104 11.54 2.08 -4.09
N LEU A 105 10.22 2.31 -4.00
CA LEU A 105 9.58 2.78 -2.77
C LEU A 105 9.53 1.68 -1.70
N MET A 106 9.30 0.44 -2.10
CA MET A 106 9.38 -0.73 -1.22
C MET A 106 10.76 -0.85 -0.55
N CYS A 107 11.85 -0.47 -1.23
CA CYS A 107 13.19 -0.48 -0.65
C CYS A 107 13.45 0.69 0.34
N LEU A 108 12.65 1.75 0.31
CA LEU A 108 12.82 2.91 1.19
C LEU A 108 12.15 2.74 2.54
N VAL A 109 11.04 1.99 2.59
CA VAL A 109 10.27 1.81 3.83
C VAL A 109 10.86 0.76 4.76
N GLY A 110 10.65 0.91 6.06
CA GLY A 110 11.09 -0.08 7.05
C GLY A 110 10.24 -1.36 7.06
N HIS A 111 8.99 -1.27 6.63
CA HIS A 111 8.06 -2.40 6.65
C HIS A 111 7.41 -2.65 5.27
N PRO A 112 8.17 -3.13 4.27
CA PRO A 112 7.63 -3.47 2.96
C PRO A 112 6.72 -4.70 3.03
N ARG A 113 5.55 -4.62 2.38
CA ARG A 113 4.50 -5.64 2.40
C ARG A 113 4.02 -5.95 0.97
N PRO A 114 4.75 -6.76 0.19
CA PRO A 114 4.28 -7.16 -1.13
C PRO A 114 2.94 -7.89 -1.04
N VAL A 115 1.91 -7.44 -1.75
CA VAL A 115 0.56 -8.01 -1.76
C VAL A 115 0.30 -8.65 -3.11
N ASN A 116 0.11 -9.97 -3.16
CA ASN A 116 -0.05 -10.71 -4.42
C ASN A 116 0.97 -10.29 -5.50
N PRO A 117 2.28 -10.19 -5.18
CA PRO A 117 3.24 -9.54 -6.06
C PRO A 117 3.38 -10.25 -7.40
N ARG A 118 3.56 -9.45 -8.46
CA ARG A 118 3.99 -9.90 -9.78
C ARG A 118 5.43 -10.41 -9.75
N ALA A 119 5.86 -11.05 -10.84
CA ALA A 119 7.09 -11.83 -10.87
C ALA A 119 8.35 -11.05 -10.43
N GLY A 120 8.51 -9.78 -10.87
CA GLY A 120 9.68 -8.97 -10.49
C GLY A 120 9.69 -8.63 -9.01
N LEU A 121 8.59 -8.11 -8.47
CA LEU A 121 8.46 -7.79 -7.05
C LEU A 121 8.52 -9.05 -6.18
N ALA A 122 8.03 -10.20 -6.67
CA ALA A 122 8.12 -11.48 -5.95
C ALA A 122 9.57 -11.96 -5.84
N ALA A 123 10.36 -11.85 -6.93
CA ALA A 123 11.79 -12.15 -6.90
C ALA A 123 12.55 -11.21 -5.95
N LEU A 124 12.20 -9.92 -5.96
CA LEU A 124 12.77 -8.92 -5.06
C LEU A 124 12.44 -9.20 -3.59
N ALA A 125 11.20 -9.58 -3.32
CA ALA A 125 10.74 -9.92 -1.99
C ALA A 125 11.46 -11.18 -1.47
N ALA A 126 11.67 -12.19 -2.32
CA ALA A 126 12.42 -13.38 -1.98
C ALA A 126 13.89 -13.06 -1.65
N SER A 127 14.56 -12.22 -2.45
CA SER A 127 15.96 -11.87 -2.22
C SER A 127 16.20 -11.00 -0.99
N ARG A 128 15.19 -10.25 -0.55
CA ARG A 128 15.23 -9.42 0.67
C ARG A 128 14.47 -10.00 1.86
N GLU A 129 13.99 -11.24 1.74
CA GLU A 129 13.20 -11.91 2.77
C GLU A 129 11.98 -11.10 3.26
N TRP A 130 11.36 -10.34 2.35
CA TRP A 130 10.17 -9.56 2.66
C TRP A 130 8.94 -10.46 2.82
N PRO A 131 8.11 -10.24 3.85
CA PRO A 131 6.90 -11.03 4.07
C PRO A 131 5.86 -10.71 3.00
N ILE A 132 5.51 -11.70 2.18
CA ILE A 132 4.50 -11.59 1.13
C ILE A 132 3.11 -11.87 1.70
N LEU A 133 2.15 -10.98 1.43
CA LEU A 133 0.73 -11.22 1.69
C LEU A 133 0.07 -11.82 0.45
N ARG A 134 -0.53 -13.00 0.60
CA ARG A 134 -1.37 -13.63 -0.43
C ARG A 134 -2.84 -13.45 -0.08
N MET A 135 -3.61 -12.90 -1.03
CA MET A 135 -5.02 -12.61 -0.85
C MET A 135 -5.84 -13.21 -2.00
N SER A 136 -6.99 -13.79 -1.66
CA SER A 136 -7.93 -14.35 -2.63
C SER A 136 -9.22 -13.56 -2.62
N LEU A 137 -9.83 -13.35 -3.79
CA LEU A 137 -11.17 -12.81 -3.89
C LEU A 137 -12.19 -13.87 -3.43
N PRO A 138 -13.28 -13.48 -2.73
CA PRO A 138 -14.39 -14.39 -2.48
C PRO A 138 -14.91 -14.97 -3.80
N GLY A 139 -14.95 -16.30 -3.92
CA GLY A 139 -15.47 -17.00 -5.11
C GLY A 139 -14.43 -17.56 -6.09
N ASN A 140 -13.15 -17.19 -5.98
CA ASN A 140 -12.09 -17.81 -6.78
C ASN A 140 -11.46 -19.00 -6.03
N ARG A 141 -11.93 -20.22 -6.31
CA ARG A 141 -11.44 -21.48 -5.70
C ARG A 141 -10.04 -21.93 -6.18
N ARG A 142 -9.29 -21.12 -6.93
CA ARG A 142 -7.93 -21.46 -7.38
C ARG A 142 -6.79 -20.99 -6.47
N GLY A 143 -7.13 -20.44 -5.30
CA GLY A 143 -6.17 -20.03 -4.27
C GLY A 143 -6.74 -20.22 -2.86
N ALA A 144 -7.52 -21.27 -2.66
CA ALA A 144 -7.91 -21.71 -1.33
C ALA A 144 -6.75 -22.49 -0.72
N ASP A 145 -5.75 -21.76 -0.21
CA ASP A 145 -4.90 -22.16 0.92
C ASP A 145 -3.89 -21.04 1.22
N ALA A 146 -4.35 -20.02 1.93
CA ALA A 146 -3.47 -19.15 2.73
C ALA A 146 -4.09 -18.84 4.11
N LEU A 147 -5.07 -19.63 4.53
CA LEU A 147 -5.72 -19.54 5.85
C LEU A 147 -5.84 -20.88 6.59
N ALA A 148 -5.23 -21.96 6.08
CA ALA A 148 -5.26 -23.28 6.73
C ALA A 148 -4.28 -23.44 7.92
N HIS A 149 -3.51 -22.40 8.30
CA HIS A 149 -2.58 -22.47 9.43
C HIS A 149 -2.70 -21.33 10.45
N LEU A 150 -3.80 -20.59 10.47
CA LEU A 150 -4.11 -19.78 11.65
C LEU A 150 -5.10 -20.58 12.52
N PRO A 151 -4.72 -21.00 13.74
CA PRO A 151 -5.72 -21.47 14.69
C PRO A 151 -6.76 -20.36 14.83
N ALA A 152 -8.01 -20.72 15.14
CA ALA A 152 -9.04 -19.77 15.51
C ALA A 152 -8.58 -19.00 16.76
N LEU A 153 -7.82 -17.93 16.55
CA LEU A 153 -7.09 -17.23 17.58
C LEU A 153 -7.94 -16.04 17.99
N GLY A 154 -8.49 -16.11 19.21
CA GLY A 154 -9.12 -14.98 19.88
C GLY A 154 -8.21 -13.75 19.87
N ARG A 155 -8.81 -12.56 20.05
CA ARG A 155 -8.19 -11.22 19.88
C ARG A 155 -6.70 -11.12 20.27
N ALA A 156 -6.30 -11.69 21.42
CA ALA A 156 -4.92 -11.68 21.92
C ALA A 156 -3.88 -12.41 21.06
N ALA A 157 -4.28 -13.27 20.13
CA ALA A 157 -3.37 -14.04 19.30
C ALA A 157 -3.39 -13.59 17.82
N ALA A 158 -4.47 -12.96 17.37
CA ALA A 158 -4.41 -12.04 16.23
C ALA A 158 -3.41 -10.90 16.53
N GLU A 159 -3.43 -10.36 17.74
CA GLU A 159 -2.52 -9.30 18.20
C GLU A 159 -1.05 -9.75 18.25
N ARG A 160 -0.76 -11.01 18.60
CA ARG A 160 0.60 -11.58 18.57
C ARG A 160 1.10 -11.95 17.17
N THR A 161 0.22 -12.39 16.28
CA THR A 161 0.56 -12.59 14.86
C THR A 161 0.76 -11.24 14.18
N TRP A 162 -0.04 -10.23 14.53
CA TRP A 162 0.14 -8.85 14.10
C TRP A 162 1.42 -8.23 14.64
N GLN A 163 1.72 -8.36 15.93
CA GLN A 163 3.01 -7.95 16.51
C GLN A 163 4.15 -8.62 15.75
N ARG A 164 4.11 -9.93 15.48
CA ARG A 164 5.14 -10.60 14.66
C ARG A 164 5.23 -10.08 13.23
N LEU A 165 4.12 -9.67 12.62
CA LEU A 165 4.08 -9.02 11.31
C LEU A 165 4.46 -7.54 11.35
N THR A 166 4.57 -6.89 12.51
CA THR A 166 4.91 -5.46 12.64
C THR A 166 6.20 -5.18 13.42
N SER A 167 6.79 -6.15 14.12
CA SER A 167 7.90 -5.91 15.08
C SER A 167 9.23 -6.63 14.79
N ARG A 168 9.41 -7.27 13.63
CA ARG A 168 10.77 -7.68 13.20
C ARG A 168 11.50 -6.49 12.57
N GLY A 169 12.01 -5.61 13.42
CA GLY A 169 12.82 -4.45 13.06
C GLY A 169 13.54 -3.79 14.24
N ALA A 170 13.16 -4.09 15.48
CA ALA A 170 13.87 -3.63 16.67
C ALA A 170 14.33 -4.84 17.46
N GLU A 171 15.58 -5.27 17.23
CA GLU A 171 16.48 -5.89 18.22
C GLU A 171 17.68 -6.49 17.49
N ARG A 172 18.82 -5.80 17.57
CA ARG A 172 20.06 -6.32 18.19
C ARG A 172 21.11 -5.20 18.29
N PRO A 173 22.01 -5.30 19.30
CA PRO A 173 22.72 -4.18 19.91
C PRO A 173 23.76 -3.50 19.02
#